data_AF-A0A535K2H6-F1
#
_entry.id   AF-A0A535K2H6-F1
#
_cell.length_a   1.000
_cell.length_b   1.000
_cell.length_c   1.000
_cell.angle_alpha   90.00
_cell.angle_beta   90.00
_cell.angle_gamma   90.00
#
_symmetry.space_group_name_H-M   'P 1'
#
loop_
_entity.id
_entity.type
_entity.pdbx_description
1 polymer ?
#
loop_
_entity_poly.entity_id
_entity_poly.type
_entity_poly.pdbx_seq_one_letter_code
_entity_poly.pdbx_strand_id
1 'polypeptide(L)' 'ARSNYDVGRTAAITTIVIHETDGSYISALNWFRNPRSRVSAHYLVQAWGGGITQFVAEGDTAFHARNANP' A
#
# COMPACT_ATOMS: atom_id res chain seq x y z
N ALA A 1 -5.43 -16.28 -7.09
CA ALA A 1 -4.43 -15.23 -7.37
C ALA A 1 -3.51 -15.14 -6.16
N ARG A 2 -2.19 -14.93 -6.34
CA ARG A 2 -1.34 -14.56 -5.20
C ARG A 2 -1.81 -13.17 -4.72
N SER A 3 -2.02 -13.00 -3.42
CA SER A 3 -2.46 -11.71 -2.83
C SER A 3 -1.37 -10.65 -2.98
N ASN A 4 -1.73 -9.37 -2.80
CA ASN A 4 -0.79 -8.26 -2.67
C ASN A 4 -0.76 -7.67 -1.26
N TYR A 5 -1.35 -8.36 -0.28
CA TYR A 5 -1.26 -8.09 1.16
C TYR A 5 -1.54 -9.37 1.94
N ASP A 6 -1.13 -9.41 3.21
CA ASP A 6 -1.47 -10.48 4.15
C ASP A 6 -2.56 -10.02 5.10
N VAL A 7 -3.48 -10.93 5.47
CA VAL A 7 -4.55 -10.65 6.41
C VAL A 7 -3.99 -10.65 7.84
N GLY A 8 -4.34 -9.62 8.60
CA GLY A 8 -3.84 -9.44 9.96
C GLY A 8 -2.43 -8.85 10.02
N ARG A 9 -2.04 -8.52 11.25
CA ARG A 9 -0.68 -8.16 11.66
C ARG A 9 -0.42 -8.69 13.06
N THR A 10 0.83 -8.99 13.36
CA THR A 10 1.23 -9.52 14.67
C THR A 10 1.86 -8.47 15.58
N ALA A 11 2.13 -7.27 15.05
CA ALA A 11 2.81 -6.18 15.76
C ALA A 11 2.00 -4.88 15.70
N ALA A 12 2.22 -4.01 16.69
CA ALA A 12 1.66 -2.66 16.70
C ALA A 12 2.34 -1.77 15.65
N ILE A 13 1.60 -0.81 15.05
CA ILE A 13 2.22 0.22 14.20
C ILE A 13 3.02 1.15 15.10
N THR A 14 4.31 1.29 14.81
CA THR A 14 5.20 2.24 15.47
C THR A 14 5.90 3.18 14.50
N THR A 15 5.73 2.98 13.18
CA THR A 15 6.47 3.69 12.14
C THR A 15 5.59 3.91 10.91
N ILE A 16 5.73 5.08 10.29
CA ILE A 16 5.17 5.39 8.97
C ILE A 16 6.33 5.44 7.97
N VAL A 17 6.22 4.67 6.89
CA VAL A 17 7.17 4.72 5.78
C VAL A 17 6.54 5.50 4.63
N ILE A 18 7.13 6.64 4.27
CA ILE A 18 6.65 7.48 3.17
C ILE A 18 7.33 7.03 1.88
N HIS A 19 6.53 6.66 0.89
CA HIS A 19 6.96 6.30 -0.46
C HIS A 19 6.47 7.34 -1.45
N GLU A 20 7.22 7.53 -2.52
CA GLU A 20 6.76 8.25 -3.71
C GLU A 20 6.53 7.24 -4.84
N THR A 21 5.51 7.49 -5.66
CA THR A 21 5.24 6.67 -6.85
C THR A 21 5.65 7.45 -8.07
N ASP A 22 6.57 6.90 -8.86
CA ASP A 22 6.91 7.46 -10.16
C ASP A 22 5.76 7.15 -11.15
N GLY A 23 5.04 8.19 -11.56
CA GLY A 23 3.89 8.12 -12.46
C GLY A 23 2.62 8.80 -11.93
N SER A 24 1.51 8.61 -12.65
CA SER A 24 0.24 9.26 -12.30
C SER A 24 -0.48 8.57 -11.14
N TYR A 25 -1.30 9.32 -10.40
CA TYR A 25 -2.17 8.79 -9.35
C TYR A 25 -3.04 7.62 -9.84
N ILE A 26 -3.60 7.73 -11.05
CA ILE A 26 -4.43 6.68 -11.66
C ILE A 26 -3.59 5.43 -11.98
N SER A 27 -2.35 5.60 -12.43
CA SER A 27 -1.43 4.48 -12.67
C SER A 27 -1.14 3.72 -11.37
N ALA A 28 -0.76 4.43 -10.31
CA ALA A 28 -0.51 3.84 -9.00
C ALA A 28 -1.75 3.16 -8.41
N LEU A 29 -2.92 3.80 -8.53
CA LEU A 29 -4.19 3.25 -8.09
C LEU A 29 -4.54 1.93 -8.80
N ASN A 30 -4.34 1.84 -10.11
CA ASN A 30 -4.56 0.60 -10.85
C ASN A 30 -3.53 -0.47 -10.47
N TRP A 31 -2.27 -0.09 -10.23
CA TRP A 31 -1.22 -1.03 -9.84
C TRP A 31 -1.45 -1.64 -8.46
N PHE A 32 -1.82 -0.83 -7.46
CA PHE A 32 -2.11 -1.30 -6.10
C PHE A 32 -3.43 -2.08 -5.98
N ARG A 33 -4.37 -1.92 -6.92
CA ARG A 33 -5.58 -2.76 -7.01
C ARG A 33 -5.34 -4.12 -7.64
N ASN A 34 -4.24 -4.31 -8.37
CA ASN A 34 -3.96 -5.56 -9.06
C ASN A 34 -3.27 -6.56 -8.11
N PRO A 35 -3.93 -7.65 -7.65
CA PRO A 35 -3.28 -8.62 -6.77
C PRO A 35 -2.07 -9.30 -7.42
N ARG A 36 -2.01 -9.36 -8.76
CA ARG A 36 -0.85 -9.92 -9.47
C ARG A 36 0.40 -9.04 -9.39
N SER A 37 0.30 -7.78 -8.97
CA SER A 37 1.47 -6.89 -8.79
C SER A 37 2.36 -7.36 -7.64
N ARG A 38 1.78 -8.07 -6.66
CA ARG A 38 2.46 -8.52 -5.42
C ARG A 38 3.09 -7.36 -4.64
N VAL A 39 2.58 -6.15 -4.82
CA VAL A 39 2.92 -4.95 -4.05
C VAL A 39 1.65 -4.16 -3.73
N SER A 40 1.65 -3.48 -2.60
CA SER A 40 0.54 -2.61 -2.17
C SER A 40 1.06 -1.61 -1.14
N ALA A 41 0.26 -0.59 -0.85
CA ALA A 41 0.47 0.35 0.24
C ALA A 41 -0.84 0.49 1.02
N HIS A 42 -0.76 0.99 2.26
CA HIS A 42 -1.99 1.30 3.02
C HIS A 42 -2.76 2.45 2.39
N TYR A 43 -2.06 3.53 2.03
CA TYR A 43 -2.65 4.74 1.48
C TYR A 43 -1.87 5.26 0.27
N LEU A 44 -2.57 5.88 -0.68
CA LEU A 44 -2.01 6.71 -1.74
C LEU A 44 -2.58 8.13 -1.59
N VAL A 45 -1.71 9.13 -1.67
CA VAL A 45 -2.08 10.56 -1.56
C VAL A 45 -1.76 11.26 -2.88
N GLN A 46 -2.71 11.99 -3.44
CA GLN A 46 -2.54 12.74 -4.67
C GLN A 46 -1.87 14.10 -4.39
N ALA A 47 -0.66 14.30 -4.91
CA ALA A 47 0.19 15.47 -4.63
C ALA A 47 -0.52 16.84 -4.82
N TRP A 48 -1.30 16.99 -5.89
CA TRP A 48 -1.88 18.29 -6.28
C TRP A 48 -3.41 18.38 -6.12
N GLY A 49 -4.05 17.32 -5.62
CA GLY A 49 -5.50 17.25 -5.47
C GLY A 49 -5.98 16.86 -4.08
N GLY A 50 -5.07 16.41 -3.21
CA GLY A 50 -5.40 15.97 -1.85
C GLY A 50 -6.26 14.70 -1.80
N GLY A 51 -6.53 14.05 -2.93
CA GLY A 51 -7.24 12.78 -2.98
C GLY A 51 -6.47 11.71 -2.19
N ILE A 52 -7.17 10.99 -1.33
CA ILE A 52 -6.62 9.88 -0.54
C ILE A 52 -7.39 8.62 -0.90
N THR A 53 -6.68 7.54 -1.19
CA THR A 53 -7.28 6.20 -1.35
C THR A 53 -6.58 5.22 -0.43
N GLN A 54 -7.37 4.51 0.38
CA GLN A 54 -6.91 3.38 1.17
C GLN A 54 -7.05 2.09 0.36
N PHE A 55 -6.03 1.23 0.37
CA PHE A 55 -6.04 -0.07 -0.34
C PHE A 55 -6.02 -1.25 0.64
N VAL A 56 -5.17 -1.19 1.66
CA VAL A 56 -5.02 -2.25 2.66
C VAL A 56 -5.40 -1.69 4.02
N ALA A 57 -6.29 -2.37 4.71
CA ALA A 57 -6.72 -1.97 6.04
C ALA A 57 -5.53 -1.92 7.01
N GLU A 58 -5.62 -1.07 8.02
CA GLU A 58 -4.66 -1.08 9.14
C GLU A 58 -4.86 -2.30 10.06
N GLY A 59 -5.68 -3.28 9.72
CA GLY A 59 -5.65 -4.59 10.36
C GLY A 59 -4.64 -5.52 9.71
N ASP A 60 -4.32 -5.26 8.44
CA ASP A 60 -3.62 -6.16 7.52
C ASP A 60 -2.20 -5.66 7.23
N THR A 61 -1.39 -6.46 6.52
CA THR A 61 -0.01 -6.14 6.18
C THR A 61 0.15 -5.89 4.68
N ALA A 62 0.37 -4.62 4.30
CA ALA A 62 0.62 -4.22 2.92
C ALA A 62 2.05 -4.55 2.46
N PHE A 63 2.24 -4.82 1.17
CA PHE A 63 3.54 -5.21 0.61
C PHE A 63 4.31 -4.02 0.04
N HIS A 64 4.67 -3.04 0.88
CA HIS A 64 5.39 -1.82 0.47
C HIS A 64 6.87 -1.79 0.88
N ALA A 65 7.27 -2.56 1.89
CA ALA A 65 8.65 -2.53 2.43
C ALA A 65 9.28 -3.93 2.58
N ARG A 66 8.69 -4.97 1.98
CA ARG A 66 9.12 -6.37 2.11
C ARG A 66 9.28 -6.72 3.60
N ASN A 67 10.42 -7.29 3.99
CA ASN A 67 10.73 -7.75 5.35
C ASN A 67 10.81 -6.60 6.39
N ALA A 68 10.81 -5.34 5.96
CA ALA A 68 10.76 -4.18 6.85
C ALA A 68 9.32 -3.77 7.22
N ASN A 69 8.30 -4.46 6.70
CA ASN A 69 6.91 -4.37 7.16
C ASN A 69 6.50 -5.73 7.78
N PRO A 70 6.81 -5.97 9.07
CA PRO A 70 6.56 -7.25 9.74
C PRO A 70 5.08 -7.52 10.02
#